data_AF-A0A6M0H2P0-F1
#
_entry.id   AF-A0A6M0H2P0-F1
#
_cell.length_a   1.000
_cell.length_b   1.000
_cell.length_c   1.000
_cell.angle_alpha   90.00
_cell.angle_beta   90.00
_cell.angle_gamma   90.00
#
_symmetry.space_group_name_H-M   'P 1'
#
loop_
_entity.id
_entity.type
_entity.pdbx_description
1 polymer ?
#
loop_
_entity_poly.entity_id
_entity_poly.type
_entity_poly.pdbx_seq_one_letter_code
_entity_poly.pdbx_strand_id
1 'polypeptide(L)'
;MNILMLTCNIVIPLLMIFIGILFKCNSYKKIDKTLDLIIPIAMFFNGFLDREKEHLCKNTNKLDSVNRKYGLIWSISGAVTLLFTMISLILNKSNIYNTSVTLLEAECLILVSVFVTVEYILKRNFKKRLLKK
;
A
#
# COMPACT_ATOMS: atom_id res chain seq x y z
N MET A 1 4.20 4.67 27.26
CA MET A 1 3.38 4.34 26.06
C MET A 1 4.26 4.48 24.82
N ASN A 2 5.16 3.51 24.55
CA ASN A 2 6.15 3.59 23.47
C ASN A 2 6.17 2.36 22.56
N ILE A 3 5.75 1.20 23.08
CA ILE A 3 5.79 -0.07 22.34
C ILE A 3 4.80 -0.07 21.17
N LEU A 4 3.63 0.55 21.34
CA LEU A 4 2.60 0.58 20.30
C LEU A 4 3.11 1.30 19.04
N MET A 5 3.70 2.49 19.18
CA MET A 5 4.25 3.25 18.04
C MET A 5 5.38 2.50 17.34
N LEU A 6 6.33 1.96 18.11
CA LEU A 6 7.40 1.13 17.56
C LEU A 6 6.88 -0.11 16.84
N THR A 7 5.82 -0.73 17.39
CA THR A 7 5.18 -1.88 16.75
C THR A 7 4.51 -1.46 15.44
N CYS A 8 3.80 -0.33 15.42
CA CYS A 8 3.21 0.21 14.19
C CYS A 8 4.25 0.48 13.11
N ASN A 9 5.40 1.06 13.47
CA ASN A 9 6.49 1.36 12.54
C ASN A 9 7.09 0.10 11.86
N ILE A 10 6.90 -1.08 12.46
CA ILE A 10 7.33 -2.35 11.87
C ILE A 10 6.15 -3.02 11.13
N VAL A 11 4.96 -2.97 11.73
CA VAL A 11 3.76 -3.62 11.20
C VAL A 11 3.30 -2.98 9.88
N ILE A 12 3.35 -1.66 9.74
CA ILE A 12 2.90 -0.98 8.52
C ILE A 12 3.75 -1.39 7.30
N PRO A 13 5.09 -1.30 7.33
CA PRO A 13 5.91 -1.76 6.21
C PRO A 13 5.77 -3.27 5.95
N LEU A 14 5.60 -4.10 6.99
CA LEU A 14 5.33 -5.53 6.82
C LEU A 14 3.98 -5.80 6.13
N LEU A 15 2.93 -5.06 6.48
CA LEU A 15 1.63 -5.14 5.80
C LEU A 15 1.76 -4.77 4.32
N MET A 16 2.55 -3.74 3.99
CA MET A 16 2.81 -3.37 2.59
C MET A 16 3.47 -4.51 1.81
N ILE A 17 4.48 -5.16 2.40
CA ILE A 17 5.16 -6.32 1.79
C ILE A 17 4.18 -7.48 1.63
N PHE A 18 3.37 -7.76 2.65
CA PHE A 18 2.37 -8.83 2.61
C PHE A 18 1.33 -8.63 1.50
N ILE A 19 0.84 -7.40 1.33
CA ILE A 19 -0.06 -7.04 0.22
C ILE A 19 0.64 -7.28 -1.13
N GLY A 20 1.91 -6.89 -1.26
CA GLY A 20 2.71 -7.16 -2.46
C GLY A 20 2.82 -8.65 -2.80
N ILE A 21 3.03 -9.50 -1.79
CA ILE A 21 3.06 -10.96 -1.94
C ILE A 21 1.68 -11.49 -2.33
N LEU A 22 0.60 -10.99 -1.74
CA LEU A 22 -0.77 -11.39 -2.11
C LEU A 22 -1.07 -11.09 -3.59
N PHE A 23 -0.63 -9.93 -4.10
CA PHE A 23 -0.70 -9.58 -5.52
C PHE A 23 0.10 -10.55 -6.40
N LYS A 24 1.28 -11.00 -5.94
CA LYS A 24 2.08 -12.01 -6.65
C LYS A 24 1.41 -13.39 -6.66
N CYS A 25 0.74 -13.77 -5.58
CA CYS A 25 0.03 -15.04 -5.43
C CYS A 25 -1.40 -15.02 -6.01
N ASN A 26 -1.80 -13.95 -6.73
CA ASN A 26 -3.11 -13.80 -7.36
C ASN A 26 -4.30 -14.04 -6.42
N SER A 27 -4.13 -13.76 -5.12
CA SER A 27 -5.14 -14.03 -4.08
C SER A 27 -6.15 -12.88 -3.96
N TYR A 28 -6.84 -12.58 -5.05
CA TYR A 28 -7.73 -11.41 -5.21
C TYR A 28 -8.71 -11.18 -4.06
N LYS A 29 -9.40 -12.24 -3.63
CA LYS A 29 -10.41 -12.15 -2.56
C LYS A 29 -9.81 -11.71 -1.22
N LYS A 30 -8.52 -11.97 -1.00
CA LYS A 30 -7.79 -11.49 0.19
C LYS A 30 -7.27 -10.07 -0.01
N ILE A 31 -6.81 -9.74 -1.22
CA ILE A 31 -6.35 -8.39 -1.57
C ILE A 31 -7.48 -7.38 -1.41
N ASP A 32 -8.66 -7.65 -1.98
CA ASP A 32 -9.82 -6.74 -1.91
C ASP A 32 -10.22 -6.46 -0.47
N LYS A 33 -10.26 -7.50 0.38
CA LYS A 33 -10.55 -7.35 1.82
C LYS A 33 -9.51 -6.48 2.54
N THR A 34 -8.23 -6.65 2.23
CA THR A 34 -7.16 -5.86 2.85
C THR A 34 -7.17 -4.42 2.36
N LEU A 35 -7.42 -4.18 1.07
CA LEU A 35 -7.54 -2.84 0.50
C LEU A 35 -8.79 -2.12 1.03
N ASP A 36 -9.91 -2.82 1.22
CA ASP A 36 -11.13 -2.27 1.84
C ASP A 36 -10.89 -1.73 3.26
N LEU A 37 -9.87 -2.23 3.98
CA LEU A 37 -9.47 -1.68 5.28
C LEU A 37 -8.62 -0.41 5.16
N ILE A 38 -7.88 -0.25 4.06
CA ILE A 38 -7.01 0.91 3.79
C ILE A 38 -7.81 2.05 3.15
N ILE A 39 -8.86 1.73 2.39
CA ILE A 39 -9.74 2.68 1.70
C ILE A 39 -10.25 3.81 2.62
N PRO A 40 -10.80 3.55 3.82
CA PRO A 40 -11.27 4.62 4.71
C PRO A 40 -10.15 5.57 5.11
N ILE A 41 -8.94 5.04 5.31
CA ILE A 41 -7.75 5.80 5.68
C ILE A 41 -7.32 6.67 4.49
N ALA A 42 -7.22 6.08 3.29
CA ALA A 42 -6.90 6.83 2.08
C ALA A 42 -7.95 7.90 1.75
N MET A 43 -9.23 7.60 1.98
CA MET A 43 -10.36 8.52 1.77
C MET A 43 -10.29 9.71 2.74
N PHE A 44 -9.84 9.49 3.98
CA PHE A 44 -9.59 10.56 4.94
C PHE A 44 -8.49 11.53 4.48
N PHE A 45 -7.44 11.02 3.84
CA PHE A 45 -6.32 11.84 3.37
C PHE A 45 -6.55 12.49 1.99
N ASN A 46 -7.31 11.85 1.09
CA ASN A 46 -7.42 12.30 -0.30
C ASN A 46 -8.81 12.75 -0.74
N GLY A 47 -9.86 12.54 0.06
CA GLY A 47 -11.25 12.89 -0.29
C GLY A 47 -11.82 12.19 -1.55
N PHE A 48 -11.03 11.35 -2.20
CA PHE A 48 -11.27 10.83 -3.54
C PHE A 48 -11.63 9.35 -3.46
N LEU A 49 -12.89 9.05 -3.14
CA LEU A 49 -13.42 7.72 -3.36
C LEU A 49 -14.77 7.85 -4.05
N ASP A 50 -14.71 8.17 -5.34
CA ASP A 50 -15.93 8.15 -6.14
C ASP A 50 -16.42 6.71 -6.32
N ARG A 51 -17.73 6.58 -6.16
CA ARG A 51 -18.48 5.44 -5.64
C ARG A 51 -18.66 4.29 -6.65
N GLU A 52 -17.76 4.12 -7.59
CA GLU A 52 -17.81 3.04 -8.59
C GLU A 52 -16.78 1.98 -8.25
N LYS A 53 -17.14 1.12 -7.29
CA LYS A 53 -16.57 -0.22 -7.16
C LYS A 53 -17.08 -1.07 -8.34
N GLU A 54 -16.65 -0.75 -9.55
CA GLU A 54 -16.85 -1.66 -10.66
C GLU A 54 -15.93 -2.84 -10.40
N HIS A 55 -16.54 -3.98 -10.03
CA HIS A 55 -15.86 -5.22 -9.70
C HIS A 55 -14.69 -5.44 -10.66
N LEU A 56 -13.47 -5.31 -10.14
CA LEU A 56 -12.18 -5.49 -10.80
C LEU A 56 -11.96 -6.90 -11.39
N CYS A 57 -13.01 -7.72 -11.40
CA CYS A 57 -12.98 -9.15 -11.38
C CYS A 57 -13.82 -9.71 -12.53
N LYS A 58 -13.33 -9.57 -13.77
CA LYS A 58 -13.83 -10.37 -14.90
C LYS A 58 -12.87 -10.39 -16.09
N ASN A 59 -11.58 -10.66 -15.88
CA ASN A 59 -10.71 -11.18 -16.96
C ASN A 59 -9.41 -11.78 -16.41
N THR A 60 -9.48 -13.08 -16.12
CA THR A 60 -8.50 -13.89 -15.39
C THR A 60 -7.12 -14.00 -16.01
N ASN A 61 -6.97 -13.95 -17.35
CA ASN A 61 -5.67 -14.28 -17.98
C ASN A 61 -4.80 -13.06 -18.35
N LYS A 62 -5.37 -11.84 -18.36
CA LYS A 62 -4.67 -10.58 -18.74
C LYS A 62 -4.31 -9.70 -17.54
N LEU A 63 -4.79 -10.05 -16.36
CA LEU A 63 -4.58 -9.30 -15.12
C LEU A 63 -3.27 -9.71 -14.43
N ASP A 64 -2.81 -10.94 -14.61
CA ASP A 64 -1.60 -11.51 -13.98
C ASP A 64 -0.33 -10.68 -14.21
N SER A 65 -0.09 -10.21 -15.44
CA SER A 65 1.12 -9.43 -15.75
C SER A 65 1.08 -8.02 -15.16
N VAL A 66 -0.12 -7.44 -15.01
CA VAL A 66 -0.30 -6.11 -14.43
C VAL A 66 -0.23 -6.21 -12.90
N ASN A 67 -0.85 -7.24 -12.31
CA ASN A 67 -0.79 -7.54 -10.88
C ASN A 67 0.60 -7.85 -10.39
N ARG A 68 1.40 -8.57 -11.19
CA ARG A 68 2.80 -8.81 -10.85
C ARG A 68 3.58 -7.50 -10.73
N LYS A 69 3.29 -6.50 -11.57
CA LYS A 69 3.90 -5.16 -11.47
C LYS A 69 3.42 -4.40 -10.24
N TYR A 70 2.12 -4.46 -9.92
CA TYR A 70 1.59 -3.80 -8.71
C TYR A 70 2.10 -4.42 -7.41
N GLY A 71 2.16 -5.76 -7.36
CA GLY A 71 2.73 -6.48 -6.23
C GLY A 71 4.21 -6.15 -6.00
N LEU A 72 4.97 -5.94 -7.08
CA LEU A 72 6.34 -5.45 -6.99
C LEU A 72 6.41 -4.02 -6.42
N ILE A 73 5.55 -3.10 -6.86
CA ILE A 73 5.52 -1.71 -6.33
C ILE A 73 5.21 -1.72 -4.83
N TRP A 74 4.19 -2.48 -4.41
CA TRP A 74 3.84 -2.65 -3.00
C TRP A 74 4.97 -3.27 -2.18
N SER A 75 5.58 -4.34 -2.68
CA SER A 75 6.65 -5.03 -1.95
C SER A 75 7.94 -4.22 -1.89
N ILE A 76 8.33 -3.53 -2.96
CA ILE A 76 9.54 -2.70 -2.99
C ILE A 76 9.36 -1.49 -2.09
N SER A 77 8.22 -0.80 -2.18
CA SER A 77 7.96 0.35 -1.29
C SER A 77 7.96 -0.08 0.18
N GLY A 78 7.28 -1.17 0.54
CA GLY A 78 7.30 -1.70 1.91
C GLY A 78 8.70 -2.08 2.39
N ALA A 79 9.52 -2.72 1.54
CA ALA A 79 10.90 -3.08 1.89
C ALA A 79 11.81 -1.85 2.08
N VAL A 80 11.69 -0.86 1.20
CA VAL A 80 12.45 0.40 1.30
C VAL A 80 12.05 1.17 2.55
N THR A 81 10.75 1.28 2.84
CA THR A 81 10.25 1.93 4.05
C THR A 81 10.77 1.21 5.29
N LEU A 82 10.70 -0.12 5.35
CA LEU A 82 11.21 -0.90 6.48
C LEU A 82 12.70 -0.67 6.72
N LEU A 83 13.51 -0.68 5.65
CA LEU A 83 14.95 -0.39 5.74
C LEU A 83 15.20 1.04 6.26
N PHE A 84 14.46 2.02 5.75
CA PHE A 84 14.57 3.41 6.19
C PHE A 84 14.22 3.55 7.67
N THR A 85 13.10 2.96 8.11
CA THR A 85 12.67 2.96 9.51
C THR A 85 13.74 2.35 10.42
N MET A 86 14.32 1.21 10.04
CA MET A 86 15.40 0.59 10.82
C MET A 86 16.64 1.49 10.94
N ILE A 87 17.08 2.09 9.84
CA ILE A 87 18.24 3.00 9.82
C ILE A 87 17.97 4.24 10.69
N SER A 88 16.80 4.86 10.54
CA SER A 88 16.40 6.06 11.30
C SER A 88 16.31 5.81 12.81
N LEU A 89 15.83 4.64 13.22
CA LEU A 89 15.77 4.23 14.63
C LEU A 89 17.17 4.00 15.23
N ILE A 90 18.10 3.42 14.46
CA ILE A 90 19.49 3.21 14.90
C ILE A 90 20.21 4.56 15.06
N LEU A 91 20.07 5.47 14.09
CA LEU A 91 20.73 6.78 14.10
C LEU A 91 20.21 7.70 15.22
N ASN A 92 18.90 7.66 15.50
CA ASN A 92 18.28 8.53 16.50
C ASN A 92 17.95 7.81 17.81
N LYS A 93 18.86 6.93 18.25
CA LYS A 93 18.68 6.12 19.48
C LYS A 93 18.40 6.94 20.74
N SER A 94 18.90 8.18 20.81
CA SER A 94 18.68 9.07 21.95
C SER A 94 17.26 9.66 22.01
N ASN A 95 16.56 9.74 20.87
CA ASN A 95 15.25 10.38 20.77
C ASN A 95 14.23 9.50 20.03
N ILE A 96 14.30 8.19 20.30
CA ILE A 96 13.50 7.14 19.63
C ILE A 96 12.03 7.49 19.57
N TYR A 97 11.45 8.06 20.64
CA TYR A 97 10.03 8.37 20.67
C TYR A 97 9.64 9.39 19.59
N ASN A 98 10.32 10.54 19.56
CA ASN A 98 9.98 11.60 18.60
C ASN A 98 10.23 11.12 17.17
N THR A 99 11.35 10.43 16.96
CA THR A 99 11.65 9.81 15.66
C THR A 99 10.59 8.77 15.26
N SER A 100 10.11 7.95 16.19
CA SER A 100 9.06 6.97 15.91
C SER A 100 7.73 7.62 15.51
N VAL A 101 7.34 8.71 16.17
CA VAL A 101 6.12 9.46 15.81
C VAL A 101 6.24 10.03 14.40
N THR A 102 7.35 10.72 14.10
CA THR A 102 7.59 11.28 12.76
C THR A 102 7.68 10.20 11.69
N LEU A 103 8.32 9.06 11.98
CA LEU A 103 8.37 7.92 11.08
C LEU A 103 6.97 7.36 10.82
N LEU A 104 6.12 7.24 11.85
CA LEU A 104 4.77 6.72 11.67
C LEU A 104 3.94 7.59 10.72
N GLU A 105 4.03 8.92 10.87
CA GLU A 105 3.36 9.86 9.96
C GLU A 105 3.87 9.71 8.52
N ALA A 106 5.20 9.61 8.35
CA ALA A 106 5.80 9.39 7.04
C ALA A 106 5.40 8.04 6.42
N GLU A 107 5.37 6.96 7.21
CA GLU A 107 4.95 5.63 6.78
C GLU A 107 3.48 5.61 6.33
N CYS A 108 2.60 6.29 7.08
CA CYS A 108 1.20 6.45 6.70
C CYS A 108 1.06 7.21 5.37
N LEU A 109 1.82 8.29 5.17
CA LEU A 109 1.83 9.04 3.91
C LEU A 109 2.34 8.19 2.74
N ILE A 110 3.39 7.40 2.95
CA ILE A 110 3.91 6.47 1.94
C ILE A 110 2.85 5.43 1.59
N LEU A 111 2.20 4.81 2.59
CA LEU A 111 1.14 3.84 2.38
C LEU A 111 0.00 4.41 1.51
N VAL A 112 -0.49 5.61 1.86
CA VAL A 112 -1.57 6.28 1.12
C VAL A 112 -1.13 6.64 -0.29
N SER A 113 0.07 7.19 -0.47
CA SER A 113 0.58 7.57 -1.79
C SER A 113 0.75 6.36 -2.73
N VAL A 114 1.24 5.23 -2.20
CA VAL A 114 1.35 3.97 -2.95
C VAL A 114 -0.02 3.44 -3.32
N PHE A 115 -0.96 3.43 -2.37
CA PHE A 115 -2.34 2.99 -2.61
C PHE A 115 -2.98 3.79 -3.75
N VAL A 116 -2.93 5.12 -3.68
CA VAL A 116 -3.52 6.02 -4.67
C VAL A 116 -2.83 5.86 -6.03
N THR A 117 -1.51 5.72 -6.06
CA THR A 117 -0.75 5.52 -7.30
C THR A 117 -1.17 4.22 -7.98
N VAL A 118 -1.29 3.13 -7.21
CA VAL A 118 -1.71 1.83 -7.73
C VAL A 118 -3.15 1.90 -8.23
N GLU A 119 -4.06 2.50 -7.47
CA GLU A 119 -5.45 2.68 -7.88
C GLU A 119 -5.59 3.53 -9.15
N TYR A 120 -4.84 4.63 -9.25
CA TYR A 120 -4.84 5.50 -10.43
C TYR A 120 -4.32 4.78 -11.68
N ILE A 121 -3.21 4.05 -11.57
CA ILE A 121 -2.66 3.29 -12.69
C ILE A 121 -3.63 2.19 -13.12
N LEU A 122 -4.30 1.54 -12.15
CA LEU A 122 -5.32 0.53 -12.40
C LEU A 122 -6.49 1.12 -13.20
N LYS A 123 -7.13 2.18 -12.68
CA LYS A 123 -8.23 2.91 -13.36
C LYS A 123 -7.83 3.37 -14.77
N ARG A 124 -6.63 3.93 -14.93
CA ARG A 124 -6.12 4.38 -16.24
C ARG A 124 -5.96 3.23 -17.23
N ASN A 125 -5.46 2.08 -16.78
CA ASN A 125 -5.30 0.89 -17.63
C ASN A 125 -6.64 0.29 -18.05
N PHE A 126 -7.67 0.34 -17.20
CA PHE A 126 -9.03 -0.07 -17.57
C PHE A 126 -9.66 0.89 -18.60
N LYS A 127 -9.63 2.21 -18.35
CA LYS A 127 -10.20 3.21 -19.26
C LYS A 127 -9.58 3.18 -20.66
N LYS A 128 -8.25 3.07 -20.76
CA LYS A 128 -7.54 2.93 -22.06
C LYS A 128 -7.94 1.68 -22.84
N ARG A 129 -8.47 0.65 -22.18
CA ARG A 129 -8.85 -0.62 -22.82
C ARG A 129 -10.30 -0.64 -23.27
N LEU A 130 -11.20 0.07 -22.59
CA LEU A 130 -12.59 0.26 -23.03
C LEU A 130 -12.66 1.10 -24.31
N LEU A 131 -11.79 2.11 -24.45
CA LEU A 131 -11.67 2.95 -25.66
C LEU A 131 -11.01 2.25 -26.87
N LYS A 132 -10.49 1.02 -26.71
CA LYS A 132 -9.87 0.23 -27.78
C LYS A 132 -10.75 -0.93 -28.26
N LYS A 133 -11.99 -1.01 -27.77
CA LYS A 133 -13.02 -1.95 -28.23
C LYS A 133 -14.00 -1.20 -29.12
#